data_AF-A0A2V8TWM4-F1
#
_entry.id   AF-A0A2V8TWM4-F1
#
_cell.length_a   1.000
_cell.length_b   1.000
_cell.length_c   1.000
_cell.angle_alpha   90.00
_cell.angle_beta   90.00
_cell.angle_gamma   90.00
#
_symmetry.space_group_name_H-M   'P 1'
#
loop_
_entity.id
_entity.type
_entity.pdbx_description
1 polymer ?
#
loop_
_entity_poly.entity_id
_entity_poly.type
_entity_poly.pdbx_seq_one_letter_code
_entity_poly.pdbx_strand_id
1 'polypeptide(L)' 'MCNDTLLEAVDASHSEMIDFTRELVAIPTENPPGKEYLRCAGVIAQRLKDIGLDPRVIEVPAGTAGDEPGYCVIASHG' A
#
# COMPACT_ATOMS: atom_id res chain seq x y z
N MET A 1 25.90 14.49 12.95
CA MET A 1 24.79 14.45 13.93
C MET A 1 23.43 14.68 13.24
N CYS A 2 23.12 14.00 12.13
CA CYS A 2 21.85 14.20 11.39
C CYS A 2 21.18 12.88 10.97
N ASN A 3 21.79 11.72 11.26
CA ASN A 3 21.23 10.42 10.87
C ASN A 3 20.65 9.64 12.06
N ASP A 4 21.13 9.90 13.28
CA ASP A 4 20.75 9.12 14.46
C ASP A 4 19.27 9.31 14.80
N THR A 5 18.74 10.53 14.75
CA THR A 5 17.32 10.82 15.00
C THR A 5 16.39 10.25 13.93
N LEU A 6 16.86 10.13 12.69
CA LEU A 6 16.08 9.51 11.61
C LEU A 6 16.02 7.99 11.79
N LEU A 7 17.16 7.37 12.10
CA LEU A 7 17.23 5.93 12.37
C LEU A 7 16.39 5.55 13.60
N GLU A 8 16.43 6.35 14.67
CA GLU A 8 15.57 6.16 15.84
C GLU A 8 14.07 6.22 15.48
N ALA A 9 13.66 7.14 14.59
CA ALA A 9 12.27 7.22 14.14
C ALA A 9 11.84 6.01 13.29
N VAL A 10 12.75 5.49 12.46
CA VAL A 10 12.52 4.26 11.68
C VAL A 10 12.39 3.05 12.62
N ASP A 11 13.28 2.93 13.60
CA ASP A 11 13.25 1.84 14.59
C ASP A 11 11.97 1.91 15.45
N ALA A 12 11.53 3.11 15.83
CA ALA A 12 10.27 3.30 16.55
C ALA A 12 9.04 2.85 15.73
N SER A 13 9.12 2.91 14.40
CA SER A 13 8.04 2.51 13.48
C SER A 13 8.03 1.00 13.19
N HIS A 14 8.99 0.22 13.72
CA HIS A 14 9.20 -1.18 13.35
C HIS A 14 7.96 -2.06 13.57
N SER A 15 7.33 -1.99 14.75
CA SER A 15 6.13 -2.77 15.05
C SER A 15 4.99 -2.43 14.09
N GLU A 16 4.81 -1.14 13.85
CA GLU A 16 3.79 -0.61 12.95
C GLU A 16 4.01 -1.09 11.49
N MET A 17 5.26 -1.14 11.03
CA MET A 17 5.63 -1.65 9.70
C MET A 17 5.35 -3.15 9.57
N ILE A 18 5.65 -3.94 10.61
CA ILE A 18 5.38 -5.37 10.62
C ILE A 18 3.87 -5.63 10.52
N ASP A 19 3.06 -4.94 11.33
CA ASP A 19 1.62 -5.17 11.36
C ASP A 19 0.96 -4.79 10.04
N PHE A 20 1.38 -3.68 9.43
CA PHE A 20 0.94 -3.32 8.08
C PHE A 20 1.37 -4.35 7.03
N THR A 21 2.61 -4.83 7.09
CA THR A 21 3.10 -5.87 6.16
C THR A 21 2.31 -7.17 6.31
N ARG A 22 1.98 -7.57 7.55
CA ARG A 22 1.13 -8.75 7.82
C ARG A 22 -0.25 -8.60 7.22
N GLU A 23 -0.85 -7.41 7.37
CA GLU A 23 -2.15 -7.12 6.78
C GLU A 23 -2.12 -7.27 5.25
N LEU A 24 -1.09 -6.71 4.58
CA LEU A 24 -0.93 -6.83 3.13
C LEU A 24 -0.74 -8.29 2.67
N VAL A 25 0.13 -9.05 3.33
CA VAL A 25 0.41 -10.46 2.99
C VAL A 25 -0.81 -11.36 3.22
N ALA A 26 -1.69 -11.00 4.15
CA ALA A 26 -2.94 -11.73 4.38
C ALA A 26 -3.98 -11.53 3.27
N ILE A 27 -3.79 -10.56 2.37
CA ILE A 27 -4.65 -10.36 1.20
C ILE A 27 -4.11 -11.27 0.08
N PRO A 28 -4.94 -12.17 -0.48
CA PRO A 28 -4.49 -13.12 -1.48
C PRO A 28 -4.42 -12.47 -2.86
N THR A 29 -3.57 -11.45 -3.04
CA THR A 29 -3.51 -10.60 -4.24
C THR A 29 -2.95 -11.28 -5.50
N GLU A 30 -2.87 -12.62 -5.52
CA GLU A 30 -2.34 -13.49 -6.59
C GLU A 30 -1.39 -12.74 -7.58
N ASN A 31 -0.11 -12.56 -7.25
CA ASN A 31 0.85 -11.79 -8.09
C ASN A 31 0.81 -12.24 -9.59
N PRO A 32 0.64 -11.33 -10.58
CA PRO A 32 -0.51 -11.29 -11.51
C PRO A 32 -0.61 -12.39 -12.60
N PRO A 33 -1.82 -12.58 -13.18
CA PRO A 33 -3.06 -11.83 -12.91
C PRO A 33 -3.75 -12.31 -11.64
N GLY A 34 -4.11 -11.36 -10.77
CA GLY A 34 -4.46 -11.63 -9.38
C GLY A 34 -5.82 -11.11 -8.95
N LYS A 35 -6.44 -11.80 -7.99
CA LYS A 35 -7.68 -11.40 -7.33
C LYS A 35 -7.40 -10.38 -6.23
N GLU A 36 -8.43 -9.75 -5.68
CA GLU A 36 -8.35 -8.93 -4.46
C GLU A 36 -7.44 -7.69 -4.53
N TYR A 37 -7.01 -7.25 -5.73
CA TYR A 37 -6.20 -6.04 -5.86
C TYR A 37 -6.91 -4.78 -5.35
N LEU A 38 -8.23 -4.67 -5.52
CA LEU A 38 -9.00 -3.54 -4.99
C LEU A 38 -8.93 -3.48 -3.46
N ARG A 39 -9.03 -4.64 -2.80
CA ARG A 39 -8.92 -4.73 -1.34
C ARG A 39 -7.52 -4.32 -0.87
N CYS A 40 -6.47 -4.81 -1.54
CA CYS A 40 -5.09 -4.42 -1.24
C CYS A 40 -4.84 -2.92 -1.45
N ALA A 41 -5.30 -2.37 -2.58
CA ALA A 41 -5.21 -0.95 -2.86
C ALA A 41 -5.94 -0.11 -1.80
N GLY A 42 -7.09 -0.58 -1.31
CA GLY A 42 -7.83 0.06 -0.23
C GLY A 42 -7.07 0.11 1.10
N VAL A 43 -6.42 -0.99 1.49
CA VAL A 43 -5.59 -1.06 2.70
C VAL A 43 -4.39 -0.11 2.61
N ILE A 44 -3.69 -0.10 1.47
CA ILE A 44 -2.57 0.82 1.23
C ILE A 44 -3.06 2.28 1.28
N ALA A 45 -4.16 2.59 0.60
CA ALA A 45 -4.73 3.93 0.59
C ALA A 45 -5.15 4.38 2.00
N GLN A 46 -5.74 3.51 2.81
CA GLN A 46 -6.10 3.87 4.19
C GLN A 46 -4.85 4.18 5.01
N ARG A 47 -3.82 3.35 4.92
CA ARG A 47 -2.57 3.59 5.68
C ARG A 47 -1.87 4.88 5.27
N LEU A 48 -1.88 5.22 3.98
CA LEU A 48 -1.35 6.48 3.49
C LEU A 48 -2.12 7.69 4.05
N LYS A 49 -3.45 7.59 4.22
CA LYS A 49 -4.24 8.64 4.90
C LYS A 49 -3.86 8.78 6.37
N ASP A 50 -3.71 7.66 7.07
CA ASP A 50 -3.43 7.65 8.50
C ASP A 50 -2.08 8.33 8.84
N ILE A 51 -1.10 8.26 7.92
CA ILE A 51 0.19 8.95 8.04
C ILE A 51 0.21 10.38 7.46
N GLY A 52 -0.96 10.92 7.08
CA GLY A 52 -1.11 12.32 6.64
C GLY A 52 -0.82 12.58 5.16
N LEU A 53 -0.99 11.58 4.30
CA LEU A 53 -0.93 11.76 2.84
C LEU A 53 -2.34 11.80 2.23
N ASP A 54 -2.45 12.30 1.00
CA ASP A 54 -3.68 12.27 0.18
C ASP A 54 -3.56 11.19 -0.91
N PRO A 55 -4.11 9.98 -0.69
CA PRO A 55 -4.00 8.89 -1.64
C PRO A 55 -5.17 8.87 -2.63
N ARG A 56 -4.86 8.45 -3.86
CA ARG A 56 -5.80 8.17 -4.94
C ARG A 56 -5.57 6.77 -5.46
N VAL A 57 -6.66 6.02 -5.61
CA VAL A 57 -6.67 4.70 -6.24
C VAL A 57 -7.11 4.87 -7.68
N ILE A 58 -6.28 4.42 -8.62
CA ILE A 58 -6.51 4.51 -10.06
C ILE A 58 -6.72 3.10 -10.59
N GLU A 59 -7.89 2.85 -11.19
CA GLU A 59 -8.16 1.61 -11.90
C GLU A 59 -7.31 1.53 -13.18
N VAL A 60 -6.65 0.40 -13.37
CA VAL A 60 -5.86 0.08 -14.55
C VAL A 60 -6.63 -0.97 -15.36
N PRO A 61 -7.00 -0.67 -16.61
CA PRO A 61 -7.73 -1.62 -17.45
C PRO A 61 -6.99 -2.95 -17.56
N ALA A 62 -7.77 -4.04 -17.56
CA ALA A 62 -7.25 -5.38 -17.80
C ALA A 62 -6.51 -5.47 -19.14
N GLY A 63 -5.36 -6.16 -19.13
CA GLY A 63 -4.53 -6.35 -20.33
C GLY A 63 -5.15 -7.33 -21.33
N THR A 64 -5.97 -8.27 -20.86
CA THR A 64 -6.72 -9.21 -21.70
C THR A 64 -8.20 -9.24 -21.34
N ALA A 65 -9.06 -9.58 -22.31
CA ALA A 65 -10.49 -9.65 -22.09
C ALA A 65 -10.84 -10.83 -21.17
N GLY A 66 -11.39 -10.51 -19.99
CA GLY A 66 -11.78 -11.50 -18.98
C GLY A 66 -10.96 -11.45 -17.69
N ASP A 67 -9.85 -10.72 -17.66
CA ASP A 67 -9.10 -10.48 -16.42
C ASP A 67 -9.77 -9.40 -15.56
N GLU A 68 -9.53 -9.46 -14.24
CA GLU A 68 -9.86 -8.35 -13.35
C GLU A 68 -8.95 -7.13 -13.63
N PRO A 69 -9.47 -5.90 -13.45
CA PRO A 69 -8.64 -4.71 -13.56
C PRO A 69 -7.60 -4.66 -12.44
N GLY A 70 -6.45 -4.05 -12.74
CA GLY A 70 -5.45 -3.71 -11.74
C GLY A 70 -5.79 -2.40 -11.02
N TYR A 71 -5.08 -2.12 -9.93
CA TYR A 71 -5.26 -0.87 -9.18
C TYR A 71 -3.90 -0.30 -8.79
N CYS A 72 -3.64 0.96 -9.16
CA CYS A 72 -2.47 1.70 -8.76
C CYS A 72 -2.83 2.66 -7.61
N VAL A 73 -1.99 2.72 -6.58
CA VAL A 73 -2.14 3.68 -5.48
C VAL A 73 -1.06 4.74 -5.60
N ILE A 74 -1.47 5.99 -5.75
CA ILE A 74 -0.60 7.16 -5.71
C ILE A 74 -0.95 8.01 -4.50
N ALA A 75 0.02 8.72 -3.92
CA ALA A 75 -0.25 9.66 -2.85
C ALA A 75 0.67 10.87 -2.92
N SER A 76 0.19 12.00 -2.43
CA SER A 76 0.94 13.25 -2.32
C SER A 76 0.88 13.80 -0.90
N HIS A 77 1.90 14.57 -0.52
CA HIS A 77 1.92 15.40 0.68
C HIS A 77 1.79 16.86 0.25
N GLY A 78 0.82 17.59 0.79
CA GLY A 78 0.53 18.98 0.43
C GLY A 78 -0.36 19.65 1.45
#